data_AF-A0A1H3IRG1-F1
#
_entry.id   AF-A0A1H3IRG1-F1
#
_cell.length_a   1.000
_cell.length_b   1.000
_cell.length_c   1.000
_cell.angle_alpha   90.00
_cell.angle_beta   90.00
_cell.angle_gamma   90.00
#
_symmetry.space_group_name_H-M   'P 1'
#
loop_
_entity.id
_entity.type
_entity.pdbx_description
1 polymer ?
#
loop_
_entity_poly.entity_id
_entity_poly.type
_entity_poly.pdbx_seq_one_letter_code
_entity_poly.pdbx_strand_id
1 'polypeptide(L)'
;MSAATQSIGVIAKLLDLSERRVQQLSREGVIPKAERGQYDLIGSVRGYVRYLRDQALKAQAGAPDYAAERARFIRARADLAEMEAKEKRRSLIAADQVEAAWIAVLALLRTRLLALPDRLAPQVFEQSTVGDTRNLIRAAIREVLDDLAEPDIEFKTDPDIDGLSDPETDGGKGTSGSETTAGPNDQRLGGPEPAAEF
;
A
#
# COMPACT_ATOMS: atom_id res chain seq x y z
N MET A 1 -29.85 57.55 5.63
CA MET A 1 -29.02 56.49 6.26
C MET A 1 -27.57 56.91 6.06
N SER A 2 -26.96 57.50 7.08
CA SER A 2 -25.62 58.10 7.00
C SER A 2 -24.60 57.02 6.66
N ALA A 3 -24.01 57.10 5.46
CA ALA A 3 -22.89 56.24 5.09
C ALA A 3 -21.69 56.66 5.95
N ALA A 4 -21.34 55.84 6.93
CA ALA A 4 -20.09 56.00 7.67
C ALA A 4 -18.97 55.61 6.72
N THR A 5 -18.43 56.58 5.99
CA THR A 5 -17.32 56.38 5.08
C THR A 5 -16.01 56.38 5.86
N GLN A 6 -15.12 55.44 5.54
CA GLN A 6 -13.86 55.23 6.26
C GLN A 6 -12.70 55.09 5.27
N SER A 7 -11.50 55.44 5.74
CA SER A 7 -10.29 55.27 4.94
C SER A 7 -9.98 53.78 4.72
N ILE A 8 -9.23 53.50 3.65
CA ILE A 8 -8.85 52.13 3.29
C ILE A 8 -8.15 51.38 4.43
N GLY A 9 -7.30 52.05 5.20
CA GLY A 9 -6.57 51.44 6.31
C GLY A 9 -7.49 50.99 7.46
N VAL A 10 -8.60 51.71 7.70
CA VAL A 10 -9.60 51.32 8.71
C VAL A 10 -10.38 50.10 8.24
N ILE A 11 -10.80 50.07 6.97
CA ILE A 11 -11.52 48.91 6.39
C ILE A 11 -10.61 47.68 6.31
N ALA A 12 -9.35 47.86 5.92
CA ALA A 12 -8.35 46.80 5.88
C ALA A 12 -8.20 46.14 7.26
N LYS A 13 -8.03 46.93 8.32
CA LYS A 13 -7.96 46.41 9.70
C LYS A 13 -9.26 45.75 10.15
N LEU A 14 -10.42 46.32 9.79
CA LEU A 14 -11.71 45.77 10.20
C LEU A 14 -12.01 44.41 9.54
N LEU A 15 -11.66 44.25 8.27
CA LEU A 15 -11.89 43.03 7.51
C LEU A 15 -10.76 42.01 7.65
N ASP A 16 -9.71 42.35 8.42
CA ASP A 16 -8.48 41.58 8.56
C ASP A 16 -7.79 41.28 7.21
N LEU A 17 -7.67 42.32 6.38
CA LEU A 17 -7.10 42.27 5.04
C LEU A 17 -5.99 43.31 4.85
N SER A 18 -5.12 43.07 3.86
CA SER A 18 -4.23 44.14 3.38
C SER A 18 -4.99 45.17 2.55
N GLU A 19 -4.53 46.43 2.54
CA GLU A 19 -5.13 47.49 1.71
C GLU A 19 -5.17 47.11 0.22
N ARG A 20 -4.10 46.46 -0.27
CA ARG A 20 -4.03 45.92 -1.63
C ARG A 20 -5.16 44.94 -1.91
N ARG A 21 -5.48 44.06 -0.95
CA ARG A 21 -6.55 43.07 -1.07
C ARG A 21 -7.93 43.72 -1.07
N VAL A 22 -8.14 44.75 -0.26
CA VAL A 22 -9.39 45.54 -0.27
C VAL A 22 -9.59 46.23 -1.64
N GLN A 23 -8.55 46.82 -2.22
CA GLN A 23 -8.62 47.41 -3.56
C GLN A 23 -8.94 46.36 -4.63
N GLN A 24 -8.32 45.18 -4.55
CA GLN A 24 -8.59 44.10 -5.48
C GLN A 24 -10.07 43.67 -5.40
N LEU A 25 -10.58 43.39 -4.20
CA LEU A 25 -11.98 43.01 -4.00
C LEU A 25 -12.96 44.11 -4.45
N SER A 26 -12.56 45.38 -4.35
CA SER A 26 -13.34 46.50 -4.88
C SER A 26 -13.36 46.54 -6.42
N ARG A 27 -12.25 46.22 -7.08
CA ARG A 27 -12.17 46.08 -8.55
C ARG A 27 -12.97 44.88 -9.06
N GLU A 28 -12.96 43.79 -8.30
CA GLU A 28 -13.74 42.57 -8.56
C GLU A 28 -15.25 42.77 -8.28
N GLY A 29 -15.67 43.94 -7.78
CA GLY A 29 -17.08 44.26 -7.52
C GLY A 29 -17.65 43.63 -6.25
N VAL A 30 -16.80 43.01 -5.42
CA VAL A 30 -17.19 42.42 -4.13
C VAL A 30 -17.45 43.49 -3.08
N ILE A 31 -16.55 44.48 -2.99
CA ILE A 31 -16.67 45.63 -2.09
C ILE A 31 -17.10 46.85 -2.91
N PRO A 32 -18.10 47.65 -2.46
CA PRO A 32 -18.50 48.87 -3.15
C PRO A 32 -17.29 49.78 -3.45
N LYS A 33 -17.29 50.42 -4.62
CA LYS A 33 -16.18 51.29 -5.03
C LYS A 33 -16.04 52.45 -4.07
N ALA A 34 -14.80 52.77 -3.71
CA ALA A 34 -14.51 53.95 -2.91
C ALA A 34 -14.69 55.23 -3.72
N GLU A 35 -15.30 56.24 -3.10
CA GLU A 35 -15.32 57.60 -3.61
C GLU A 35 -14.19 58.38 -2.93
N ARG A 36 -13.24 58.89 -3.71
CA ARG A 36 -12.06 59.62 -3.19
C ARG A 36 -11.26 58.84 -2.13
N GLY A 37 -11.17 57.52 -2.28
CA GLY A 37 -10.44 56.64 -1.34
C GLY A 37 -11.19 56.38 -0.02
N GLN A 38 -12.45 56.79 0.07
CA GLN A 38 -13.34 56.53 1.19
C GLN A 38 -14.31 55.41 0.85
N TYR A 39 -14.37 54.41 1.72
CA TYR A 39 -15.18 53.20 1.55
C TYR A 39 -16.39 53.24 2.48
N ASP A 40 -17.55 52.81 1.99
CA ASP A 40 -18.72 52.61 2.86
C ASP A 40 -18.47 51.41 3.78
N LEU A 41 -18.49 51.65 5.09
CA LEU A 41 -18.21 50.64 6.12
C LEU A 41 -19.17 49.44 6.02
N ILE A 42 -20.47 49.72 5.97
CA ILE A 42 -21.52 48.69 6.02
C ILE A 42 -21.52 47.89 4.72
N GLY A 43 -21.44 48.57 3.58
CA GLY A 43 -21.35 47.94 2.27
C GLY A 43 -20.11 47.07 2.11
N SER A 44 -18.96 47.49 2.64
CA SER A 44 -17.71 46.73 2.58
C SER A 44 -17.77 45.44 3.38
N VAL A 45 -18.27 45.50 4.62
CA VAL A 45 -18.44 44.31 5.48
C VAL A 45 -19.43 43.33 4.86
N ARG A 46 -20.59 43.82 4.40
CA ARG A 46 -21.61 42.94 3.79
C ARG A 46 -21.12 42.28 2.51
N GLY A 47 -20.42 43.04 1.67
CA GLY A 47 -19.81 42.53 0.44
C GLY A 47 -18.80 41.43 0.71
N TYR A 48 -17.93 41.64 1.69
CA TYR A 48 -16.92 40.66 2.09
C TYR A 48 -17.53 39.38 2.71
N VAL A 49 -18.53 39.52 3.59
CA VAL A 49 -19.24 38.37 4.17
C VAL A 49 -19.92 37.51 3.09
N ARG A 50 -20.53 38.14 2.08
CA ARG A 50 -21.12 37.41 0.95
C ARG A 50 -20.05 36.65 0.16
N TYR A 51 -18.92 37.28 -0.11
CA TYR A 51 -17.79 36.65 -0.80
C TYR A 51 -17.26 35.41 -0.07
N LEU A 52 -17.10 35.48 1.25
CA LEU A 52 -16.66 34.32 2.05
C LEU A 52 -17.67 33.17 2.01
N ARG A 53 -18.97 33.47 2.05
CA ARG A 53 -20.02 32.45 1.93
C ARG A 53 -20.00 31.77 0.56
N ASP A 54 -19.86 32.55 -0.52
CA ASP A 54 -19.79 32.01 -1.88
C ASP A 54 -18.53 31.16 -2.08
N GLN A 55 -17.41 31.55 -1.48
CA GLN A 55 -16.17 30.78 -1.53
C GLN A 55 -16.27 29.46 -0.76
N ALA A 56 -16.91 29.46 0.41
CA ALA A 56 -17.17 28.25 1.19
C ALA A 56 -18.08 27.26 0.43
N LEU A 57 -19.14 27.76 -0.21
CA LEU A 57 -20.04 26.94 -1.04
C LEU A 57 -19.32 26.33 -2.25
N LYS A 58 -18.46 27.10 -2.93
CA LYS A 58 -17.65 26.59 -4.06
C LYS A 58 -16.63 25.54 -3.63
N ALA A 59 -15.99 25.72 -2.47
CA ALA A 59 -15.06 24.73 -1.91
C ALA A 59 -15.79 23.41 -1.58
N GLN A 60 -17.03 23.49 -1.12
CA GLN A 60 -17.84 22.33 -0.76
C GLN A 60 -18.44 21.60 -1.97
N ALA A 61 -18.53 22.23 -3.14
CA ALA A 61 -19.00 21.60 -4.38
C ALA A 61 -17.91 20.74 -5.09
N GLY A 62 -16.62 21.03 -4.87
CA GLY A 62 -15.51 20.30 -5.49
C GLY A 62 -14.83 19.24 -4.60
N ALA A 63 -15.08 19.26 -3.29
CA ALA A 63 -14.47 18.36 -2.31
C ALA A 63 -15.18 17.01 -2.00
N PRO A 64 -16.49 16.80 -2.26
CA PRO A 64 -17.19 15.61 -1.74
C PRO A 64 -16.75 14.34 -2.48
N ASP A 65 -16.30 14.46 -3.72
CA ASP A 65 -15.87 13.32 -4.53
C ASP A 65 -14.48 12.82 -4.10
N TYR A 66 -13.54 13.74 -3.82
CA TYR A 66 -12.19 13.39 -3.38
C TYR A 66 -12.16 12.73 -2.00
N ALA A 67 -12.95 13.24 -1.05
CA ALA A 67 -13.03 12.66 0.28
C ALA A 67 -13.68 11.26 0.27
N ALA A 68 -14.70 11.07 -0.56
CA ALA A 68 -15.37 9.77 -0.72
C ALA A 68 -14.46 8.74 -1.40
N GLU A 69 -13.78 9.12 -2.49
CA GLU A 69 -12.84 8.23 -3.19
C GLU A 69 -11.61 7.88 -2.33
N ARG A 70 -11.08 8.85 -1.57
CA ARG A 70 -9.99 8.59 -0.62
C ARG A 70 -10.42 7.65 0.50
N ALA A 71 -11.65 7.76 0.99
CA ALA A 71 -12.20 6.84 2.00
C ALA A 71 -12.37 5.41 1.43
N ARG A 72 -12.84 5.28 0.18
CA ARG A 72 -12.92 4.00 -0.52
C ARG A 72 -11.55 3.35 -0.71
N PHE A 73 -10.56 4.14 -1.14
CA PHE A 73 -9.18 3.67 -1.32
C PHE A 73 -8.55 3.22 0.01
N ILE A 74 -8.71 4.01 1.08
CA ILE A 74 -8.20 3.65 2.41
C ILE A 74 -8.84 2.36 2.91
N ARG A 75 -10.15 2.18 2.68
CA ARG A 75 -10.87 0.96 3.07
C ARG A 75 -10.35 -0.26 2.29
N ALA A 76 -10.25 -0.15 0.96
CA ALA A 76 -9.70 -1.23 0.13
C ALA A 76 -8.26 -1.59 0.52
N ARG A 77 -7.44 -0.59 0.86
CA ARG A 77 -6.07 -0.80 1.35
C ARG A 77 -6.02 -1.46 2.73
N ALA A 78 -6.94 -1.10 3.63
CA ALA A 78 -7.05 -1.72 4.95
C ALA A 78 -7.48 -3.19 4.83
N ASP A 79 -8.45 -3.48 3.96
CA ASP A 79 -8.92 -4.84 3.69
C ASP A 79 -7.78 -5.71 3.10
N LEU A 80 -7.00 -5.16 2.16
CA LEU A 80 -5.81 -5.82 1.61
C LEU A 80 -4.76 -6.12 2.70
N ALA A 81 -4.43 -5.12 3.52
CA ALA A 81 -3.46 -5.28 4.61
C ALA A 81 -3.93 -6.31 5.66
N GLU A 82 -5.25 -6.42 5.89
CA GLU A 82 -5.81 -7.46 6.76
C GLU A 82 -5.69 -8.86 6.13
N MET A 83 -5.90 -8.99 4.83
CA MET A 83 -5.69 -10.26 4.10
C MET A 83 -4.22 -10.69 4.15
N GLU A 84 -3.28 -9.79 3.85
CA GLU A 84 -1.84 -10.05 3.95
C GLU A 84 -1.42 -10.43 5.37
N ALA A 85 -1.99 -9.79 6.41
CA ALA A 85 -1.72 -10.14 7.79
C ALA A 85 -2.25 -11.54 8.16
N LYS A 86 -3.39 -11.96 7.60
CA LYS A 86 -3.96 -13.31 7.81
C LYS A 86 -3.17 -14.39 7.08
N GLU A 87 -2.66 -14.09 5.89
CA GLU A 87 -1.75 -14.95 5.13
C GLU A 87 -0.43 -15.15 5.89
N LYS A 88 0.21 -14.06 6.35
CA LYS A 88 1.42 -14.11 7.19
C LYS A 88 1.21 -14.85 8.51
N ARG A 89 -0.02 -14.91 9.04
CA ARG A 89 -0.40 -15.70 10.23
C ARG A 89 -0.62 -17.19 9.93
N ARG A 90 -0.29 -17.69 8.73
CA ARG A 90 -0.50 -19.09 8.30
C ARG A 90 -1.97 -19.53 8.31
N SER A 91 -2.92 -18.59 8.23
CA SER A 91 -4.36 -18.86 8.28
C SER A 91 -5.07 -18.78 6.92
N LEU A 92 -4.38 -18.28 5.89
CA LEU A 92 -4.82 -18.33 4.51
C LEU A 92 -3.86 -19.24 3.73
N ILE A 93 -4.38 -20.34 3.18
CA ILE A 93 -3.69 -21.17 2.19
C ILE A 93 -4.50 -21.02 0.91
N ALA A 94 -3.85 -20.76 -0.22
CA ALA A 94 -4.54 -20.70 -1.51
C ALA A 94 -5.27 -22.03 -1.77
N ALA A 95 -6.54 -21.97 -2.18
CA ALA A 95 -7.34 -23.16 -2.46
C ALA A 95 -6.65 -24.09 -3.47
N ASP A 96 -6.00 -23.51 -4.48
CA ASP A 96 -5.26 -24.22 -5.51
C ASP A 96 -4.06 -25.02 -4.93
N GLN A 97 -3.39 -24.51 -3.90
CA GLN A 97 -2.30 -25.22 -3.23
C GLN A 97 -2.82 -26.40 -2.41
N VAL A 98 -3.96 -26.24 -1.74
CA VAL A 98 -4.62 -27.33 -1.01
C VAL A 98 -5.08 -28.41 -1.98
N GLU A 99 -5.69 -28.03 -3.09
CA GLU A 99 -6.12 -28.96 -4.14
C GLU A 99 -4.95 -29.77 -4.71
N ALA A 100 -3.85 -29.09 -5.09
CA ALA A 100 -2.66 -29.75 -5.61
C ALA A 100 -2.06 -30.74 -4.59
N ALA A 101 -2.00 -30.36 -3.30
CA ALA A 101 -1.52 -31.24 -2.24
C ALA A 101 -2.42 -32.49 -2.09
N TRP A 102 -3.75 -32.32 -2.10
CA TRP A 102 -4.68 -33.45 -2.03
C TRP A 102 -4.57 -34.38 -3.25
N ILE A 103 -4.41 -33.82 -4.45
CA ILE A 103 -4.17 -34.61 -5.66
C ILE A 103 -2.91 -35.45 -5.53
N ALA A 104 -1.81 -34.87 -5.02
CA ALA A 104 -0.56 -35.60 -4.81
C ALA A 104 -0.72 -36.75 -3.80
N VAL A 105 -1.37 -36.51 -2.66
CA VAL A 105 -1.66 -37.54 -1.64
C VAL A 105 -2.50 -38.67 -2.22
N LEU A 106 -3.57 -38.34 -2.95
CA LEU A 106 -4.46 -39.34 -3.54
C LEU A 106 -3.78 -40.14 -4.66
N ALA A 107 -2.89 -39.50 -5.43
CA ALA A 107 -2.09 -40.19 -6.44
C ALA A 107 -1.10 -41.19 -5.80
N LEU A 108 -0.44 -40.79 -4.72
CA LEU A 108 0.46 -41.68 -3.96
C LEU A 108 -0.30 -42.87 -3.36
N LEU A 109 -1.44 -42.61 -2.72
CA LEU A 109 -2.33 -43.64 -2.19
C LEU A 109 -2.74 -44.63 -3.29
N ARG A 110 -3.21 -44.14 -4.44
CA ARG A 110 -3.60 -44.98 -5.58
C ARG A 110 -2.45 -45.88 -6.02
N THR A 111 -1.25 -45.33 -6.13
CA THR A 111 -0.06 -46.05 -6.59
C THR A 111 0.29 -47.19 -5.63
N ARG A 112 0.29 -46.91 -4.32
CA ARG A 112 0.60 -47.92 -3.29
C ARG A 112 -0.46 -49.00 -3.19
N LEU A 113 -1.74 -48.64 -3.26
CA LEU A 113 -2.84 -49.61 -3.24
C LEU A 113 -2.81 -50.56 -4.43
N LEU A 114 -2.47 -50.07 -5.62
CA LEU A 114 -2.36 -50.90 -6.81
C LEU A 114 -1.12 -51.79 -6.82
N ALA A 115 -0.06 -51.43 -6.09
CA ALA A 115 1.14 -52.25 -5.93
C ALA A 115 0.99 -53.37 -4.88
N LEU A 116 0.02 -53.25 -3.96
CA LEU A 116 -0.20 -54.23 -2.88
C LEU A 116 -0.48 -55.66 -3.38
N PRO A 117 -1.38 -55.89 -4.36
CA PRO A 117 -1.66 -57.23 -4.87
C PRO A 117 -0.42 -57.92 -5.43
N ASP A 118 0.39 -57.21 -6.21
CA ASP A 118 1.60 -57.77 -6.82
C ASP A 118 2.64 -58.17 -5.77
N ARG A 119 2.76 -57.38 -4.68
CA ARG A 119 3.63 -57.69 -3.54
C ARG A 119 3.09 -58.84 -2.68
N LEU A 120 1.77 -58.87 -2.43
CA LEU A 120 1.14 -59.84 -1.53
C LEU A 120 0.89 -61.20 -2.17
N ALA A 121 0.63 -61.26 -3.48
CA ALA A 121 0.29 -62.50 -4.18
C ALA A 121 1.28 -63.67 -3.90
N PRO A 122 2.61 -63.52 -4.03
CA PRO A 122 3.54 -64.61 -3.72
C PRO A 122 3.54 -64.97 -2.22
N GLN A 123 3.49 -63.97 -1.34
CA GLN A 123 3.54 -64.18 0.11
C GLN A 123 2.27 -64.86 0.64
N VAL A 124 1.12 -64.56 0.03
CA VAL A 124 -0.18 -65.19 0.34
C VAL A 124 -0.20 -66.62 -0.17
N PHE A 125 0.39 -66.90 -1.33
CA PHE A 125 0.46 -68.25 -1.89
C PHE A 125 1.27 -69.22 -1.01
N GLU A 126 2.26 -68.70 -0.27
CA GLU A 126 3.07 -69.48 0.67
C GLU A 126 2.41 -69.73 2.03
N GLN A 127 1.28 -69.08 2.35
CA GLN A 127 0.62 -69.24 3.65
C GLN A 127 -0.14 -70.57 3.74
N SER A 128 0.04 -71.26 4.86
CA SER A 128 -0.58 -72.57 5.11
C SER A 128 -2.00 -72.48 5.70
N THR A 129 -2.39 -71.32 6.24
CA THR A 129 -3.71 -71.13 6.84
C THR A 129 -4.35 -69.81 6.41
N VAL A 130 -5.69 -69.80 6.34
CA VAL A 130 -6.48 -68.60 6.07
C VAL A 130 -6.27 -67.53 7.15
N GLY A 131 -5.96 -67.94 8.38
CA GLY A 131 -5.65 -67.02 9.49
C GLY A 131 -4.38 -66.23 9.22
N ASP A 132 -3.31 -66.92 8.81
CA ASP A 132 -2.02 -66.31 8.50
C ASP A 132 -2.11 -65.41 7.27
N THR A 133 -2.82 -65.84 6.22
CA THR A 133 -3.14 -65.00 5.06
C THR A 133 -3.83 -63.70 5.46
N ARG A 134 -4.85 -63.78 6.33
CA ARG A 134 -5.59 -62.59 6.77
C ARG A 134 -4.73 -61.65 7.61
N ASN A 135 -3.87 -62.19 8.46
CA ASN A 135 -2.93 -61.41 9.27
C ASN A 135 -1.90 -60.70 8.39
N LEU A 136 -1.36 -61.38 7.38
CA LEU A 136 -0.42 -60.83 6.41
C LEU A 136 -1.04 -59.67 5.62
N ILE A 137 -2.23 -59.85 5.05
CA ILE A 137 -2.93 -58.79 4.31
C ILE A 137 -3.18 -57.58 5.22
N ARG A 138 -3.63 -57.81 6.45
CA ARG A 138 -3.87 -56.73 7.42
C ARG A 138 -2.59 -55.99 7.81
N ALA A 139 -1.47 -56.71 7.96
CA ALA A 139 -0.18 -56.11 8.26
C ALA A 139 0.31 -55.22 7.10
N ALA A 140 0.22 -55.70 5.86
CA ALA A 140 0.64 -54.93 4.69
C ALA A 140 -0.23 -53.69 4.45
N ILE A 141 -1.55 -53.76 4.70
CA ILE A 141 -2.42 -52.59 4.65
C ILE A 141 -2.02 -51.57 5.71
N ARG A 142 -1.73 -52.00 6.94
CA ARG A 142 -1.29 -51.09 8.01
C ARG A 142 0.05 -50.43 7.68
N GLU A 143 1.02 -51.20 7.19
CA GLU A 143 2.31 -50.67 6.73
C GLU A 143 2.12 -49.56 5.68
N VAL A 144 1.28 -49.78 4.67
CA VAL A 144 1.01 -48.76 3.65
C VAL A 144 0.29 -47.54 4.21
N LEU A 145 -0.63 -47.72 5.17
CA LEU A 145 -1.34 -46.62 5.81
C LEU A 145 -0.43 -45.79 6.73
N ASP A 146 0.49 -46.46 7.44
CA ASP A 146 1.48 -45.81 8.31
C ASP A 146 2.48 -45.01 7.45
N ASP A 147 2.98 -45.59 6.34
CA ASP A 147 3.80 -44.89 5.35
C ASP A 147 3.09 -43.64 4.76
N LEU A 148 1.77 -43.69 4.59
CA LEU A 148 0.97 -42.59 4.05
C LEU A 148 0.62 -41.53 5.10
N ALA A 149 0.79 -41.82 6.39
CA ALA A 149 0.53 -40.90 7.49
C ALA A 149 1.69 -39.89 7.69
N GLU A 150 2.87 -40.19 7.15
CA GLU A 150 4.04 -39.29 7.08
C GLU A 150 4.35 -38.86 5.64
N PRO A 151 3.43 -38.18 4.93
CA PRO A 151 3.75 -37.70 3.60
C PRO A 151 4.65 -36.46 3.74
N ASP A 152 5.90 -36.55 3.26
CA ASP A 152 6.80 -35.42 3.04
C ASP A 152 6.24 -34.53 1.93
N ILE A 153 5.17 -33.79 2.22
CA ILE A 153 4.59 -32.81 1.32
C ILE A 153 5.30 -31.50 1.61
N GLU A 154 6.39 -31.25 0.88
CA GLU A 154 7.02 -29.94 0.85
C GLU A 154 6.03 -28.92 0.28
N PHE A 155 5.48 -28.08 1.16
CA PHE A 155 4.73 -26.91 0.75
C PHE A 155 5.71 -25.94 0.07
N LYS A 156 5.67 -25.87 -1.26
CA LYS A 156 6.30 -24.79 -2.01
C LYS A 156 5.54 -23.50 -1.70
N THR A 157 5.96 -22.81 -0.66
CA THR A 157 5.60 -21.42 -0.44
C THR A 157 6.41 -20.63 -1.46
N ASP A 158 5.77 -20.12 -2.51
CA ASP A 158 6.43 -19.20 -3.44
C ASP A 158 6.87 -17.96 -2.64
N PRO A 159 8.16 -17.68 -2.46
CA PRO A 159 8.62 -16.56 -1.69
C PRO A 159 8.91 -15.35 -2.56
N ASP A 160 8.17 -15.12 -3.66
CA ASP A 160 8.41 -13.98 -4.54
C ASP A 160 7.12 -13.20 -4.82
N ILE A 161 6.78 -12.29 -3.92
CA ILE A 161 6.12 -11.03 -4.30
C ILE A 161 7.02 -9.89 -3.83
N ASP A 162 8.19 -9.81 -4.46
CA ASP A 162 8.99 -8.59 -4.44
C ASP A 162 8.48 -7.71 -5.58
N GLY A 163 7.76 -6.65 -5.25
CA GLY A 163 7.20 -5.77 -6.27
C GLY A 163 6.08 -4.87 -5.81
N LEU A 164 6.42 -3.87 -5.00
CA LEU A 164 6.18 -2.49 -5.46
C LEU A 164 7.10 -1.55 -4.70
N SER A 165 8.17 -1.16 -5.38
CA SER A 165 8.98 0.01 -5.09
C SER A 165 8.06 1.21 -4.84
N ASP A 166 8.34 1.93 -3.75
CA ASP A 166 7.74 3.23 -3.46
C ASP A 166 7.85 4.12 -4.70
N PRO A 167 6.74 4.64 -5.27
CA PRO A 167 6.85 5.73 -6.22
C PRO A 167 7.38 6.93 -5.44
N GLU A 168 8.56 7.37 -5.86
CA GLU A 168 9.30 8.51 -5.34
C GLU A 168 8.39 9.64 -4.86
N THR A 169 8.64 10.07 -3.63
CA THR A 169 8.16 11.34 -3.10
C THR A 169 8.85 12.48 -3.88
N ASP A 170 8.36 12.80 -5.07
CA ASP A 170 8.66 14.08 -5.70
C ASP A 170 7.80 15.16 -5.04
N GLY A 171 8.41 15.94 -4.17
CA GLY A 171 7.72 17.04 -3.51
C GLY A 171 8.51 17.66 -2.37
N GLY A 172 9.51 18.49 -2.70
CA GLY A 172 9.98 19.50 -1.75
C GLY A 172 11.44 19.91 -1.86
N LYS A 173 11.83 20.55 -2.96
CA LYS A 173 13.07 21.34 -2.98
C LYS A 173 12.81 22.65 -2.20
N GLY A 174 13.13 22.62 -0.90
CA GLY A 174 13.01 23.73 0.05
C GLY A 174 14.30 23.93 0.83
N THR A 175 15.16 24.76 0.27
CA THR A 175 16.29 25.53 0.82
C THR A 175 16.68 25.42 2.31
N SER A 176 18.00 25.30 2.53
CA SER A 176 18.85 26.14 3.41
C SER A 176 19.48 25.49 4.66
N GLY A 177 20.78 25.77 4.84
CA GLY A 177 21.63 25.47 6.00
C GLY A 177 22.87 24.64 5.61
N SER A 178 23.89 25.19 4.94
CA SER A 178 25.03 25.93 5.52
C SER A 178 25.82 25.12 6.56
N GLU A 179 27.02 24.66 6.20
CA GLU A 179 28.32 24.94 6.89
C GLU A 179 29.39 23.85 6.64
N THR A 180 30.41 24.26 5.86
CA THR A 180 31.86 24.12 6.08
C THR A 180 32.57 22.77 6.37
N THR A 181 33.62 22.59 5.55
CA THR A 181 35.03 22.23 5.88
C THR A 181 35.57 20.80 5.76
N ALA A 182 36.75 20.79 5.11
CA ALA A 182 37.92 19.92 5.30
C ALA A 182 37.93 18.54 4.62
N GLY A 183 38.77 18.42 3.58
CA GLY A 183 39.37 17.14 3.19
C GLY A 183 40.32 16.63 4.28
N PRO A 184 40.73 15.36 4.21
CA PRO A 184 42.05 15.11 3.64
C PRO A 184 42.14 13.84 2.76
N ASN A 185 42.97 13.98 1.72
CA ASN A 185 44.04 13.07 1.30
C ASN A 185 44.07 11.66 1.94
N ASP A 186 44.05 10.61 1.11
CA ASP A 186 45.13 9.61 1.16
C ASP A 186 45.22 8.75 -0.12
N GLN A 187 46.45 8.65 -0.62
CA GLN A 187 46.86 7.97 -1.85
C GLN A 187 46.85 6.45 -1.72
N ARG A 188 46.73 5.73 -2.84
CA ARG A 188 47.64 4.60 -3.10
C ARG A 188 48.05 4.49 -4.56
N LEU A 189 49.37 4.33 -4.68
CA LEU A 189 50.22 4.34 -5.86
C LEU A 189 50.09 3.04 -6.67
N GLY A 190 50.22 3.17 -7.98
CA GLY A 190 50.40 2.04 -8.89
C GLY A 190 50.73 2.54 -10.30
N GLY A 191 51.99 2.86 -10.54
CA GLY A 191 52.52 3.18 -11.88
C GLY A 191 52.46 1.99 -12.83
N PRO A 192 52.68 2.23 -14.13
CA PRO A 192 54.04 2.03 -14.62
C PRO A 192 54.52 3.11 -15.61
N GLU A 193 55.74 3.58 -15.41
CA GLU A 193 56.64 4.06 -16.47
C GLU A 193 57.09 2.86 -17.35
N PRO A 194 57.71 3.02 -18.54
CA PRO A 194 58.46 4.19 -19.04
C PRO A 194 58.28 4.52 -20.54
N ALA A 195 58.82 5.66 -20.98
CA ALA A 195 59.79 5.77 -22.08
C ALA A 195 60.17 7.24 -22.31
N ALA A 196 61.48 7.47 -22.36
CA ALA A 196 62.13 8.75 -22.48
C ALA A 196 62.18 9.29 -23.93
N GLU A 197 62.22 10.62 -24.01
CA GLU A 197 62.94 11.48 -24.98
C GLU A 197 62.69 11.28 -26.48
N PHE A 198 62.04 12.28 -27.10
CA PHE A 198 62.69 13.31 -27.93
C PHE A 198 61.81 14.58 -27.97
#